data_AF-A0A158G234-F1
#
_entry.id   AF-A0A158G234-F1
#
_cell.length_a   1.000
_cell.length_b   1.000
_cell.length_c   1.000
_cell.angle_alpha   90.00
_cell.angle_beta   90.00
_cell.angle_gamma   90.00
#
_symmetry.space_group_name_H-M   'P 1'
#
loop_
_entity.id
_entity.type
_entity.pdbx_description
1 polymer ?
#
loop_
_entity_poly.entity_id
_entity_poly.type
_entity_poly.pdbx_seq_one_letter_code
_entity_poly.pdbx_strand_id
1 'polypeptide(L)' 'MSEIANKRVLMERAQALIKASEPTLDQLGGVAEALAQVATDLIGADCRIVIKVDQKALQVAIERNERVRGAA' A
#
# COMPACT_ATOMS: atom_id res chain seq x y z
N MET A 1 -8.54 -5.26 5.31
CA MET A 1 -8.52 -6.73 5.44
C MET A 1 -7.42 -7.10 6.44
N SER A 2 -7.58 -8.19 7.19
CA SER A 2 -6.56 -8.62 8.17
C SER A 2 -5.30 -9.12 7.46
N GLU A 3 -4.11 -8.86 8.02
CA GLU A 3 -2.81 -9.37 7.57
C GLU A 3 -2.82 -10.89 7.30
N ILE A 4 -3.55 -11.64 8.14
CA ILE A 4 -3.72 -13.10 8.02
C ILE A 4 -4.49 -13.47 6.74
N ALA A 5 -5.47 -12.65 6.34
CA ALA A 5 -6.25 -12.88 5.12
C ALA A 5 -5.40 -12.66 3.87
N ASN A 6 -4.60 -11.59 3.84
CA ASN A 6 -3.72 -11.30 2.70
C ASN A 6 -2.61 -12.34 2.54
N LYS A 7 -2.03 -12.83 3.65
CA LYS A 7 -1.07 -13.95 3.65
C LYS A 7 -1.68 -15.24 3.10
N ARG A 8 -2.93 -15.57 3.44
CA ARG A 8 -3.64 -16.74 2.88
C ARG A 8 -3.84 -16.63 1.37
N VAL A 9 -4.31 -15.48 0.90
CA VAL A 9 -4.54 -15.25 -0.54
C VAL A 9 -3.25 -15.37 -1.34
N LEU A 10 -2.13 -14.85 -0.83
CA LEU A 10 -0.82 -15.02 -1.45
C LEU A 10 -0.42 -16.50 -1.54
N MET A 11 -0.57 -17.25 -0.45
CA MET A 11 -0.21 -18.67 -0.42
C MET A 11 -1.05 -19.48 -1.41
N GLU A 12 -2.36 -19.26 -1.47
CA GLU A 12 -3.27 -19.95 -2.40
C GLU A 12 -2.90 -19.67 -3.86
N ARG A 13 -2.66 -18.40 -4.21
CA ARG A 13 -2.29 -18.00 -5.58
C ARG A 13 -0.92 -18.52 -5.97
N ALA A 14 0.06 -18.46 -5.07
CA ALA A 14 1.40 -19.00 -5.32
C ALA A 14 1.36 -20.52 -5.49
N GLN A 15 0.56 -21.23 -4.69
CA GLN A 15 0.44 -22.67 -4.78
C GLN A 15 -0.29 -23.11 -6.06
N ALA A 16 -1.28 -22.34 -6.53
CA ALA A 16 -1.91 -22.54 -7.82
C ALA A 16 -0.92 -22.34 -8.99
N LEU A 17 -0.06 -21.32 -8.89
CA LEU A 17 0.99 -21.05 -9.88
C LEU A 17 2.02 -22.18 -9.94
N ILE A 18 2.50 -22.67 -8.79
CA ILE A 18 3.49 -23.77 -8.72
C ILE A 18 2.93 -25.08 -9.30
N LYS A 19 1.63 -25.31 -9.16
CA LYS A 19 0.94 -26.49 -9.72
C LYS A 19 0.66 -26.36 -11.23
N ALA A 20 0.77 -25.16 -11.79
CA ALA A 20 0.59 -24.94 -13.21
C ALA A 20 1.89 -25.30 -13.97
N SER A 21 1.80 -26.21 -14.94
CA SER A 21 2.96 -26.61 -15.75
C SER A 21 3.42 -25.50 -16.71
N GLU A 22 2.50 -24.64 -17.15
CA GLU A 22 2.78 -23.43 -17.94
C GLU A 22 1.98 -22.25 -17.37
N PRO A 23 2.57 -21.46 -16.47
CA PRO A 23 1.89 -20.31 -15.88
C PRO A 23 1.74 -19.15 -16.87
N THR A 24 0.55 -18.55 -16.91
CA THR A 24 0.28 -17.38 -17.76
C THR A 24 0.75 -16.08 -17.09
N LEU A 25 0.92 -15.02 -17.90
CA LEU A 25 1.29 -13.70 -17.40
C LEU A 25 0.28 -13.15 -16.38
N ASP A 26 -1.01 -13.41 -16.57
CA ASP A 26 -2.06 -13.00 -15.63
C ASP A 26 -1.93 -13.71 -14.27
N GLN A 27 -1.56 -14.99 -14.28
CA GLN A 27 -1.34 -15.73 -13.04
C GLN A 27 -0.12 -15.21 -12.28
N LEU A 28 0.96 -14.87 -13.00
CA LEU A 28 2.13 -14.23 -12.41
C LEU A 28 1.79 -12.86 -11.82
N GLY A 29 1.02 -12.05 -12.55
CA GLY A 29 0.53 -10.75 -12.08
C GLY A 29 -0.33 -10.87 -10.83
N GLY A 30 -1.23 -11.86 -10.79
CA GLY A 30 -2.09 -12.10 -9.62
C GLY A 30 -1.34 -12.51 -8.35
N VAL A 31 -0.20 -13.20 -8.49
CA VAL A 31 0.70 -13.52 -7.35
C VAL A 31 1.50 -12.29 -6.94
N ALA A 32 2.01 -11.51 -7.89
CA ALA A 32 2.77 -10.29 -7.63
C ALA A 32 1.94 -9.24 -6.88
N GLU A 33 0.67 -9.06 -7.25
CA GLU A 33 -0.27 -8.16 -6.57
C GLU A 33 -0.56 -8.61 -5.14
N ALA A 34 -0.82 -9.91 -4.94
CA ALA A 34 -1.03 -10.48 -3.61
C ALA A 34 0.23 -10.33 -2.71
N LEU A 35 1.43 -10.44 -3.31
CA LEU A 35 2.69 -10.22 -2.59
C LEU A 35 2.86 -8.75 -2.18
N ALA A 36 2.53 -7.81 -3.06
CA ALA A 36 2.57 -6.38 -2.76
C ALA A 36 1.62 -6.00 -1.62
N GLN A 37 0.45 -6.64 -1.55
CA GLN A 37 -0.50 -6.45 -0.46
C GLN A 37 0.08 -6.91 0.88
N VAL A 38 0.67 -8.11 0.93
CA VAL A 38 1.32 -8.65 2.13
C VAL A 38 2.53 -7.81 2.54
N ALA A 39 3.33 -7.36 1.58
CA ALA A 39 4.45 -6.46 1.85
C ALA A 39 3.97 -5.13 2.44
N THR A 40 2.87 -4.58 1.94
CA THR A 40 2.26 -3.35 2.48
C THR A 40 1.77 -3.55 3.91
N ASP A 41 1.15 -4.69 4.23
CA ASP A 41 0.71 -4.99 5.59
C ASP A 41 1.90 -5.12 6.56
N LEU A 42 2.97 -5.80 6.15
CA LEU A 42 4.19 -5.96 6.94
C LEU A 42 4.92 -4.63 7.15
N ILE A 43 5.08 -3.85 6.07
CA ILE A 43 5.65 -2.50 6.15
C ILE A 43 4.77 -1.62 7.03
N GLY A 44 3.44 -1.70 6.90
CA GLY A 44 2.50 -0.94 7.73
C GLY A 44 2.54 -1.32 9.21
N ALA A 45 2.82 -2.58 9.54
CA ALA A 45 2.95 -3.07 10.91
C ALA A 45 4.27 -2.63 11.57
N ASP A 46 5.38 -2.64 10.81
CA ASP A 46 6.73 -2.38 11.35
C ASP A 46 7.31 -0.99 11.00
N CYS A 47 6.63 -0.16 10.19
CA CYS A 47 7.12 1.18 9.87
C CYS A 47 6.81 2.21 10.97
N ARG A 48 7.87 2.81 11.49
CA ARG A 48 7.80 4.11 12.16
C ARG A 48 7.79 5.23 11.11
N ILE A 49 6.61 5.77 10.80
CA ILE A 49 6.50 6.94 9.91
C ILE A 49 6.99 8.19 10.67
N VAL A 50 8.13 8.73 10.27
CA VAL A 50 8.64 10.02 10.77
C VAL A 50 8.31 11.09 9.73
N ILE A 51 7.19 11.79 9.94
CA ILE A 51 6.82 12.93 9.10
C ILE A 51 7.61 14.14 9.58
N LYS A 52 8.58 14.58 8.77
CA LYS A 52 9.26 15.87 8.97
C LYS A 52 8.55 16.92 8.15
N VAL A 53 7.88 17.84 8.86
CA VAL A 53 7.21 18.96 8.23
C VAL A 53 8.14 20.16 8.25
N ASP A 54 8.42 20.72 7.08
CA ASP A 54 9.08 22.01 6.97
C ASP A 54 8.13 23.12 7.45
N GLN A 55 8.56 23.86 8.47
CA GLN A 55 7.73 24.88 9.12
C GLN A 55 7.25 25.96 8.15
N LYS A 56 8.06 26.34 7.16
CA LYS A 56 7.71 27.37 6.18
C LYS A 56 6.67 26.85 5.21
N ALA A 57 6.84 25.62 4.71
CA ALA A 57 5.86 24.97 3.86
C ALA A 57 4.51 24.81 4.57
N LEU A 58 4.51 24.51 5.87
CA LEU A 58 3.30 24.41 6.68
C LEU A 58 2.58 25.77 6.82
N GLN A 59 3.31 26.84 7.14
CA GLN A 59 2.72 28.18 7.23
C GLN A 59 2.09 28.63 5.91
N VAL A 60 2.77 28.41 4.79
CA VAL A 60 2.22 28.74 3.45
C VAL A 60 0.95 27.94 3.15
N ALA A 61 0.90 26.67 3.55
CA ALA A 61 -0.29 25.83 3.38
C ALA A 61 -1.47 26.29 4.25
N ILE A 62 -1.21 26.69 5.49
CA ILE A 62 -2.22 27.25 6.41
C ILE A 62 -2.80 28.54 5.85
N GLU A 63 -1.93 29.49 5.46
CA GLU A 63 -2.36 30.77 4.88
C GLU A 63 -3.19 30.59 3.60
N ARG A 64 -2.82 29.63 2.74
CA ARG A 64 -3.61 29.29 1.56
C ARG A 64 -4.99 28.76 1.93
N ASN A 65 -5.08 27.88 2.92
CA ASN A 65 -6.34 27.27 3.34
C ASN A 65 -7.28 28.30 4.01
N GLU A 66 -6.73 29.22 4.80
CA GLU A 66 -7.49 30.30 5.42
C GLU A 66 -8.03 31.30 4.38
N ARG A 67 -7.25 31.62 3.33
CA ARG A 67 -7.74 32.46 2.22
C ARG A 67 -8.85 31.78 1.44
N VAL A 68 -8.79 30.46 1.24
CA VAL A 68 -9.86 29.70 0.57
C VAL A 68 -11.12 29.65 1.45
N ARG A 69 -10.97 29.51 2.77
CA ARG A 69 -12.10 29.48 3.71
C ARG A 69 -12.71 30.83 4.02
N GLY A 70 -11.94 31.92 3.97
CA GLY A 70 -12.43 33.28 4.15
C GLY A 70 -13.05 33.90 2.90
N ALA A 71 -12.92 33.23 1.75
CA ALA A 71 -13.52 33.61 0.47
C ALA A 71 -14.84 32.85 0.16
N ALA A 72 -15.31 32.02 1.08
CA ALA A 72 -16.59 31.30 1.04
C ALA A 72 -17.55 31.89 2.08
#